data_AF-A0A535IZI6-F1
#
_entry.id   AF-A0A535IZI6-F1
#
_cell.length_a   1.000
_cell.length_b   1.000
_cell.length_c   1.000
_cell.angle_alpha   90.00
_cell.angle_beta   90.00
_cell.angle_gamma   90.00
#
_symmetry.space_group_name_H-M   'P 1'
#
loop_
_entity.id
_entity.type
_entity.pdbx_description
1 polymer ?
#
loop_
_entity_poly.entity_id
_entity_poly.type
_entity_poly.pdbx_seq_one_letter_code
_entity_poly.pdbx_strand_id
1 'polypeptide(L)' 'MDMRWPEVQYRIEHRHEDGGWAPMVEERSHHDSADHDPERSWGRRRLFRCTRCEDSVLIEPEEEKPLTGE' A
#
# COMPACT_ATOMS: atom_id res chain seq x y z
N MET A 1 -21.63 -6.42 -22.24
CA MET A 1 -20.42 -7.19 -21.91
C MET A 1 -19.74 -6.45 -20.77
N ASP A 2 -20.18 -6.74 -19.55
CA ASP A 2 -19.71 -6.11 -18.33
C ASP A 2 -18.31 -6.66 -18.01
N MET A 3 -17.28 -5.86 -18.32
CA MET A 3 -15.90 -6.18 -17.97
C MET A 3 -15.69 -5.96 -16.47
N ARG A 4 -16.01 -6.99 -15.68
CA ARG A 4 -15.74 -7.03 -14.25
C ARG A 4 -14.28 -7.46 -14.04
N TRP A 5 -13.37 -6.49 -13.97
CA TRP A 5 -11.96 -6.75 -13.67
C TRP A 5 -11.85 -7.35 -12.25
N PRO A 6 -11.05 -8.41 -12.06
CA PRO A 6 -10.83 -8.97 -10.74
C PRO A 6 -10.13 -7.93 -9.85
N GLU A 7 -10.67 -7.70 -8.66
CA GLU A 7 -10.01 -6.92 -7.62
C GLU A 7 -8.74 -7.68 -7.21
N VAL A 8 -7.58 -7.18 -7.63
CA VAL A 8 -6.30 -7.80 -7.29
C VAL A 8 -5.94 -7.41 -5.85
N GLN A 9 -5.93 -8.39 -4.95
CA GLN A 9 -5.43 -8.23 -3.59
C GLN A 9 -3.96 -8.64 -3.53
N TYR A 10 -3.13 -7.79 -2.94
CA TYR A 10 -1.70 -8.04 -2.77
C TYR A 10 -1.37 -8.29 -1.30
N ARG A 11 -0.44 -9.21 -1.03
CA ARG A 11 0.17 -9.42 0.28
C ARG A 11 1.61 -8.95 0.25
N ILE A 12 2.02 -8.23 1.28
CA ILE A 12 3.40 -7.72 1.43
C ILE A 12 4.12 -8.58 2.48
N GLU A 13 5.31 -9.03 2.14
CA GLU A 13 6.17 -9.83 3.01
C GLU A 13 7.58 -9.24 3.05
N HIS A 14 8.21 -9.26 4.23
CA HIS A 14 9.58 -8.79 4.45
C HIS A 14 10.52 -9.99 4.61
N ARG A 15 11.62 -10.01 3.83
CA ARG A 15 12.67 -11.03 3.94
C ARG A 15 13.68 -10.65 5.02
N HIS A 16 13.91 -11.55 5.96
CA HIS A 16 14.86 -11.38 7.05
C HIS A 16 16.22 -12.01 6.75
N GLU A 17 17.24 -11.63 7.52
CA GLU A 17 18.62 -12.14 7.40
C GLU A 17 18.71 -13.65 7.67
N ASP A 18 17.80 -14.22 8.47
CA ASP A 18 17.69 -15.68 8.67
C ASP A 18 17.13 -16.41 7.45
N GLY A 19 16.79 -15.68 6.38
CA GLY A 19 16.24 -16.21 5.14
C GLY A 19 14.73 -16.44 5.15
N GLY A 20 14.08 -16.24 6.31
CA GLY A 20 12.63 -16.32 6.44
C GLY A 20 11.89 -15.08 5.90
N TRP A 21 10.63 -15.27 5.56
CA TRP A 21 9.69 -14.19 5.22
C TRP A 21 8.72 -13.99 6.38
N ALA A 22 8.42 -12.73 6.69
CA ALA A 22 7.38 -12.38 7.64
C ALA A 22 6.33 -11.48 6.97
N PRO A 23 5.05 -11.64 7.29
CA PRO A 23 4.01 -10.75 6.77
C PRO A 23 4.23 -9.33 7.27
N MET A 24 3.92 -8.36 6.43
CA MET A 24 3.80 -6.96 6.84
C MET A 24 2.32 -6.60 7.01
N VAL A 25 2.00 -5.92 8.11
CA VAL A 25 0.63 -5.46 8.42
C VAL A 25 0.54 -3.96 8.21
N GLU A 26 -0.56 -3.50 7.64
CA GLU A 26 -0.83 -2.07 7.46
C GLU A 26 -0.98 -1.41 8.84
N GLU A 27 -0.16 -0.40 9.11
CA GLU A 27 -0.31 0.45 10.29
C GLU A 27 -1.44 1.44 10.01
N ARG A 28 -2.67 0.99 10.28
CA ARG A 28 -3.86 1.85 10.16
C ARG A 28 -3.80 2.95 11.20
N SER A 29 -3.47 4.16 10.77
CA SER A 29 -3.68 5.34 11.60
C SER A 29 -5.19 5.51 11.81
N HIS A 30 -5.64 5.41 13.05
CA HIS A 30 -7.07 5.40 13.45
C HIS A 30 -7.85 6.71 13.12
N HIS A 31 -7.28 7.60 12.33
CA HIS A 31 -7.77 8.94 12.00
C HIS A 31 -7.98 9.16 10.49
N ASP A 32 -8.16 8.09 9.71
CA ASP A 32 -8.36 8.21 8.28
C ASP A 32 -9.84 8.50 7.95
N SER A 33 -10.14 9.75 7.59
CA SER A 33 -11.42 10.21 7.01
C SER A 33 -11.73 9.57 5.63
N ALA A 34 -11.14 8.42 5.31
CA ALA A 34 -11.32 7.63 4.08
C ALA A 34 -12.49 6.64 4.18
N ASP A 35 -12.98 6.36 5.39
CA ASP A 35 -14.07 5.39 5.60
C ASP A 35 -15.34 5.75 4.83
N HIS A 36 -15.48 7.02 4.42
CA HIS A 36 -16.64 7.53 3.69
C HIS A 36 -16.43 7.71 2.18
N ASP A 37 -15.20 7.58 1.64
CA ASP A 37 -14.94 7.90 0.23
C ASP A 37 -13.75 7.08 -0.35
N PRO A 38 -14.03 5.93 -1.01
CA PRO A 38 -13.01 5.03 -1.54
C PRO A 38 -12.08 5.70 -2.56
N GLU A 39 -12.55 6.69 -3.32
CA GLU A 39 -11.76 7.42 -4.32
C GLU A 39 -10.67 8.28 -3.64
N ARG A 40 -10.93 8.80 -2.42
CA ARG A 40 -9.91 9.50 -1.61
C ARG A 40 -8.87 8.60 -0.98
N SER A 41 -9.03 7.27 -1.04
CA SER A 41 -8.05 6.32 -0.50
C SER A 41 -6.93 6.01 -1.50
N TRP A 42 -7.12 6.34 -2.78
CA TRP A 42 -6.17 6.01 -3.85
C TRP A 42 -4.93 6.91 -3.85
N GLY A 43 -5.03 8.12 -3.29
CA GLY A 43 -3.91 9.06 -3.08
C GLY A 43 -3.18 8.91 -1.74
N ARG A 44 -3.54 7.94 -0.89
CA ARG A 44 -3.01 7.86 0.48
C ARG A 44 -1.81 6.93 0.57
N ARG A 45 -0.73 7.45 1.13
CA ARG A 45 0.43 6.66 1.56
C ARG A 45 -0.05 5.55 2.51
N ARG A 46 0.39 4.31 2.28
CA ARG A 46 0.09 3.16 3.13
C ARG A 46 1.38 2.70 3.79
N LEU A 47 1.41 2.74 5.12
CA LEU A 47 2.55 2.29 5.90
C LEU A 47 2.32 0.85 6.33
N PHE A 48 3.29 -0.01 6.06
CA PHE A 48 3.28 -1.41 6.45
C PHE A 48 4.43 -1.66 7.42
N ARG A 49 4.17 -2.37 8.51
CA ARG A 49 5.16 -2.76 9.51
C ARG A 49 5.33 -4.27 9.54
N CYS A 50 6.57 -4.74 9.59
CA CYS A 50 6.85 -6.17 9.74
C CYS A 50 6.36 -6.68 11.10
N THR A 51 5.78 -7.89 11.17
CA THR A 51 5.35 -8.49 12.44
C THR A 51 6.49 -9.09 13.27
N ARG A 52 7.71 -9.17 12.72
CA ARG A 52 8.85 -9.85 13.32
C ARG A 52 10.04 -8.93 13.63
N CYS A 53 10.15 -7.79 12.96
CA CYS A 53 11.16 -6.76 13.22
C CYS A 53 10.51 -5.37 13.20
N GLU A 54 11.32 -4.34 13.44
CA GLU A 54 10.84 -2.95 13.45
C GLU A 54 10.88 -2.27 12.08
N ASP A 55 11.20 -3.01 11.01
CA ASP A 55 11.19 -2.47 9.66
C ASP A 55 9.79 -2.10 9.17
N SER A 56 9.75 -1.01 8.42
CA SER A 56 8.53 -0.46 7.84
C SER A 56 8.72 -0.06 6.39
N VAL A 57 7.70 -0.27 5.57
CA VAL A 57 7.66 0.10 4.15
C VAL A 57 6.49 1.05 3.92
N LEU A 58 6.76 2.17 3.25
CA LEU A 58 5.73 3.10 2.80
C LEU A 58 5.44 2.85 1.32
N ILE A 59 4.18 2.65 0.97
CA ILE A 59 3.71 2.61 -0.42
C ILE A 59 2.94 3.88 -0.69
N GLU A 60 3.39 4.65 -1.66
CA GLU A 60 2.72 5.85 -2.16
C GLU A 60 2.49 5.74 -3.67
N PRO A 61 1.36 6.25 -4.19
CA PRO A 61 1.19 6.35 -5.64
C PRO A 61 2.24 7.30 -6.21
N GLU A 62 2.89 6.91 -7.30
CA GLU A 62 3.77 7.81 -8.04
C GLU A 62 2.90 8.93 -8.63
N GLU A 63 3.15 10.19 -8.25
CA GLU A 63 2.52 11.32 -8.93
C GLU A 63 2.95 11.28 -10.40
N GLU A 64 1.99 11.06 -11.31
CA GLU A 64 2.21 11.18 -12.75
C GLU A 64 2.66 12.62 -13.03
N LYS A 65 3.98 12.86 -13.09
CA LYS A 65 4.49 14.15 -13.55
C LYS A 65 3.99 14.33 -14.98
N PRO A 66 3.21 15.38 -15.29
CA PRO A 66 2.83 15.63 -16.67
C PRO A 66 4.11 15.80 -17.47
N LEU A 67 4.28 14.96 -18.50
CA LEU A 67 5.31 15.13 -19.51
C LEU A 67 5.00 16.44 -20.23
N THR A 68 5.52 17.55 -19.72
CA THR A 68 5.51 18.83 -20.43
C THR A 68 6.52 18.70 -21.57
N GLY A 69 6.01 18.39 -22.76
CA GLY A 69 6.74 18.59 -23.99
C GLY A 69 6.59 20.06 -24.40
N GLU A 70 7.69 20.80 -24.34
CA GLU A 70 7.89 22.06 -25.08
C GLU A 70 9.31 22.11 -25.65
#